data_AF-A0A6B3VVV5-F1
#
_entry.id   AF-A0A6B3VVV5-F1
#
_cell.length_a   1.000
_cell.length_b   1.000
_cell.length_c   1.000
_cell.angle_alpha   90.00
_cell.angle_beta   90.00
_cell.angle_gamma   90.00
#
_symmetry.space_group_name_H-M   'P 1'
#
loop_
_entity.id
_entity.type
_entity.pdbx_description
1 polymer ?
#
loop_
_entity_poly.entity_id
_entity_poly.type
_entity_poly.pdbx_seq_one_letter_code
_entity_poly.pdbx_strand_id
1 'polypeptide(L)'
;MIEIPSELEGKHFELFKLEQVLKPLGYSIGGNWDYDHGSFDYKIDEQTGYQFLRLPFKAIDGQLDSRGVTVEFERPFLLSHKYQRGLDDHVNVSNVTASFNQFSEPVDKDASFPEKLVGIGRALVREAEKLLLNL
;
A
#
# COMPACT_ATOMS: atom_id res chain seq x y z
N MET A 1 -3.67 -12.10 -3.19
CA MET A 1 -3.17 -11.30 -2.05
C MET A 1 -2.51 -12.24 -1.05
N ILE A 2 -1.40 -11.84 -0.43
CA ILE A 2 -0.75 -12.60 0.65
C ILE A 2 -0.61 -11.70 1.87
N GLU A 3 -1.33 -12.00 2.94
CA GLU A 3 -1.21 -11.29 4.21
C GLU A 3 0.11 -11.60 4.93
N ILE A 4 0.69 -10.58 5.56
CA ILE A 4 1.91 -10.70 6.37
C ILE A 4 1.58 -10.19 7.78
N PRO A 5 1.55 -11.08 8.79
CA PRO A 5 1.42 -10.66 10.18
C PRO A 5 2.51 -9.65 10.55
N SER A 6 2.12 -8.60 11.26
CA SER A 6 3.03 -7.50 11.60
C SER A 6 2.82 -6.97 13.00
N GLU A 7 3.90 -6.52 13.64
CA GLU A 7 3.85 -5.82 14.93
C GLU A 7 3.24 -4.41 14.83
N LEU A 8 3.06 -3.90 13.61
CA LEU A 8 2.38 -2.62 13.36
C LEU A 8 0.86 -2.73 13.51
N GLU A 9 0.27 -3.93 13.39
CA GLU A 9 -1.18 -4.13 13.51
C GLU A 9 -1.71 -3.54 14.83
N GLY A 10 -2.67 -2.61 14.73
CA GLY A 10 -3.27 -1.94 15.88
C GLY A 10 -2.41 -0.84 16.52
N LYS A 11 -1.23 -0.52 15.96
CA LYS A 11 -0.39 0.59 16.44
C LYS A 11 -0.84 1.92 15.87
N HIS A 12 -0.73 2.95 16.68
CA HIS A 12 -1.22 4.29 16.40
C HIS A 12 -0.06 5.25 16.13
N PHE A 13 -0.17 6.02 15.05
CA PHE A 13 0.84 6.99 14.65
C PHE A 13 0.20 8.25 14.07
N GLU A 14 0.83 9.40 14.28
CA GLU A 14 0.50 10.61 13.51
C GLU A 14 0.82 10.36 12.04
N LEU A 15 -0.16 10.53 11.16
CA LEU A 15 -0.01 10.31 9.72
C LEU A 15 1.12 11.14 9.13
N PHE A 16 1.27 12.38 9.59
CA PHE A 16 2.35 13.27 9.15
C PHE A 16 3.75 12.67 9.41
N LYS A 17 3.97 12.05 10.59
CA LYS A 17 5.25 11.40 10.92
C LYS A 17 5.49 10.19 10.03
N LEU A 18 4.45 9.38 9.79
CA LEU A 18 4.55 8.25 8.86
C LEU A 18 4.96 8.70 7.46
N GLU A 19 4.34 9.76 6.94
CA GLU A 19 4.69 10.30 5.63
C GLU A 19 6.15 10.77 5.55
N GLN A 20 6.64 11.46 6.58
CA GLN A 20 8.02 11.94 6.63
C GLN A 20 9.05 10.80 6.60
N VAL A 21 8.71 9.65 7.18
CA VAL A 21 9.61 8.49 7.25
C VAL A 21 9.49 7.61 6.01
N LEU A 22 8.26 7.30 5.58
CA LEU A 22 8.00 6.31 4.54
C LEU A 22 8.15 6.87 3.12
N LYS A 23 7.74 8.12 2.85
CA LYS A 23 7.84 8.69 1.50
C LYS A 23 9.27 8.72 0.95
N PRO A 24 10.30 9.15 1.71
CA PRO A 24 11.68 9.12 1.24
C PRO A 24 12.22 7.72 0.92
N LEU A 25 11.64 6.68 1.52
CA LEU A 25 12.01 5.29 1.28
C LEU A 25 11.35 4.70 0.02
N GLY A 26 10.49 5.46 -0.65
CA GLY A 26 9.80 5.03 -1.87
C GLY A 26 8.38 4.52 -1.64
N TYR A 27 7.85 4.64 -0.42
CA TYR A 27 6.42 4.42 -0.21
C TYR A 27 5.63 5.60 -0.77
N SER A 28 4.52 5.28 -1.41
CA SER A 28 3.56 6.27 -1.87
C SER A 28 2.21 5.99 -1.25
N ILE A 29 1.50 7.06 -0.97
CA ILE A 29 0.09 6.98 -0.63
C ILE A 29 -0.69 6.78 -1.93
N GLY A 30 -1.29 5.59 -2.08
CA GLY A 30 -2.06 5.26 -3.26
C GLY A 30 -3.29 6.18 -3.42
N GLY A 31 -3.76 6.36 -4.65
CA GLY A 31 -4.88 7.27 -5.00
C GLY A 31 -6.28 6.83 -4.53
N ASN A 32 -6.38 5.91 -3.58
CA ASN A 32 -7.63 5.41 -3.01
C ASN A 32 -7.66 5.65 -1.50
N TRP A 33 -7.37 6.90 -1.12
CA TRP A 33 -7.69 7.39 0.21
C TRP A 33 -9.16 7.75 0.24
N ASP A 34 -9.91 7.11 1.13
CA ASP A 34 -11.23 7.58 1.54
C ASP A 34 -11.08 8.48 2.77
N TYR A 35 -12.17 9.05 3.27
CA TYR A 35 -12.13 9.97 4.40
C TYR A 35 -11.54 9.35 5.68
N ASP A 36 -11.65 8.03 5.84
CA ASP A 36 -11.30 7.30 7.05
C ASP A 36 -10.25 6.19 6.88
N HIS A 37 -9.81 5.88 5.65
CA HIS A 37 -8.81 4.83 5.41
C HIS A 37 -7.91 5.11 4.22
N GLY A 38 -6.71 4.53 4.28
CA GLY A 38 -5.70 4.70 3.26
C GLY A 38 -4.65 3.60 3.34
N SER A 39 -3.63 3.70 2.49
CA SER A 39 -2.49 2.79 2.56
C SER A 39 -1.22 3.43 2.04
N PHE A 40 -0.09 2.96 2.57
CA PHE A 40 1.23 3.18 1.99
C PHE A 40 1.60 1.98 1.10
N ASP A 41 1.86 2.24 -0.17
CA ASP A 41 2.27 1.25 -1.17
C ASP A 41 3.73 1.40 -1.52
N TYR A 42 4.45 0.28 -1.51
CA TYR A 42 5.83 0.15 -1.98
C TYR A 42 5.87 -0.79 -3.19
N LYS A 43 6.31 -0.29 -4.34
CA LYS A 43 6.46 -1.09 -5.57
C LYS A 43 7.71 -1.97 -5.45
N ILE A 44 7.51 -3.29 -5.46
CA ILE A 44 8.57 -4.31 -5.37
C ILE A 44 9.11 -4.65 -6.76
N ASP A 45 8.23 -4.87 -7.73
CA ASP A 45 8.60 -5.29 -9.08
C ASP A 45 7.49 -4.92 -10.09
N GLU A 46 7.83 -4.91 -11.38
CA GLU A 46 6.88 -4.65 -12.48
C GLU A 46 7.06 -5.55 -13.72
N GLN A 47 7.99 -6.52 -13.71
CA GLN A 47 8.32 -7.32 -14.90
C GLN A 47 7.16 -8.18 -15.43
N THR A 48 6.36 -8.77 -14.54
CA THR A 48 5.23 -9.66 -14.90
C THR A 48 3.89 -9.10 -14.43
N GLY A 49 3.79 -7.77 -14.33
CA GLY A 49 2.73 -7.05 -13.63
C GLY A 49 3.26 -6.38 -12.38
N TYR A 50 2.52 -5.40 -11.85
CA TYR A 50 2.97 -4.64 -10.70
C TYR A 50 2.82 -5.44 -9.40
N GLN A 51 3.89 -5.47 -8.62
CA GLN A 51 3.95 -6.15 -7.33
C GLN A 51 4.15 -5.11 -6.25
N PHE A 52 3.26 -5.08 -5.26
CA PHE A 52 3.30 -4.09 -4.18
C PHE A 52 3.32 -4.77 -2.81
N LEU A 53 4.03 -4.16 -1.88
CA LEU A 53 3.73 -4.24 -0.45
C LEU A 53 2.79 -3.09 -0.10
N ARG A 54 1.66 -3.42 0.51
CA ARG A 54 0.69 -2.45 1.02
C ARG A 54 0.67 -2.47 2.54
N LEU A 55 0.78 -1.29 3.16
CA LEU A 55 0.59 -1.04 4.58
C LEU A 55 -0.73 -0.27 4.78
N PRO A 56 -1.86 -0.97 4.96
CA PRO A 56 -3.16 -0.34 5.18
C PRO A 56 -3.27 0.32 6.56
N PHE A 57 -4.02 1.42 6.64
CA PHE A 57 -4.33 2.08 7.90
C PHE A 57 -5.70 2.76 7.84
N LYS A 58 -6.26 3.05 9.02
CA LYS A 58 -7.51 3.80 9.18
C LYS A 58 -7.33 4.98 10.15
N ALA A 59 -8.02 6.08 9.91
CA ALA A 59 -8.11 7.19 10.84
C ALA A 59 -8.82 6.74 12.13
N ILE A 60 -8.30 7.14 13.29
CA ILE A 60 -8.94 6.86 14.58
C ILE A 60 -9.36 8.13 15.33
N ASP A 61 -8.84 9.29 14.94
CA ASP A 61 -9.21 10.60 15.49
C ASP A 61 -9.34 11.66 14.38
N GLY A 62 -10.55 11.79 13.85
CA GLY A 62 -10.85 12.75 12.79
C GLY A 62 -10.77 12.14 11.40
N GLN A 63 -10.32 12.92 10.42
CA GLN A 63 -10.29 12.55 9.00
C GLN A 63 -8.87 12.68 8.44
N LEU A 64 -8.55 11.93 7.39
CA LEU A 64 -7.19 11.89 6.84
C LEU A 64 -6.68 13.26 6.32
N ASP A 65 -7.58 14.19 6.00
CA ASP A 65 -7.26 15.56 5.58
C ASP A 65 -6.98 16.52 6.76
N SER A 66 -7.23 16.07 7.99
CA SER A 66 -7.04 16.86 9.19
C SER A 66 -5.58 16.90 9.62
N ARG A 67 -5.10 18.09 10.02
CA ARG A 67 -3.75 18.24 10.56
C ARG A 67 -3.60 17.44 11.85
N GLY A 68 -2.58 16.59 11.89
CA GLY A 68 -2.25 15.80 13.09
C GLY A 68 -3.15 14.59 13.31
N VAL A 69 -3.89 14.14 12.28
CA VAL A 69 -4.66 12.89 12.36
C VAL A 69 -3.75 11.72 12.73
N THR A 70 -4.23 10.93 13.69
CA THR A 70 -3.69 9.66 14.11
C THR A 70 -4.37 8.55 13.33
N VAL A 71 -3.56 7.61 12.86
CA VAL A 71 -4.02 6.44 12.13
C VAL A 71 -3.60 5.16 12.86
N GLU A 72 -4.41 4.13 12.73
CA GLU A 72 -4.14 2.78 13.18
C GLU A 72 -3.75 1.91 11.97
N PHE A 73 -2.60 1.26 12.03
CA PHE A 73 -2.22 0.28 11.01
C PHE A 73 -3.07 -0.98 11.09
N GLU A 74 -3.45 -1.47 9.93
CA GLU A 74 -4.05 -2.78 9.74
C GLU A 74 -2.99 -3.76 9.22
N ARG A 75 -3.40 -4.99 8.88
CA ARG A 75 -2.46 -6.04 8.47
C ARG A 75 -1.82 -5.73 7.10
N PRO A 76 -0.48 -5.70 7.01
CA PRO A 76 0.21 -5.60 5.72
C PRO A 76 -0.09 -6.77 4.79
N PHE A 77 -0.08 -6.51 3.48
CA PHE A 77 -0.24 -7.57 2.50
C PHE A 77 0.48 -7.29 1.18
N LEU A 78 0.77 -8.37 0.46
CA LEU A 78 1.33 -8.34 -0.88
C LEU A 78 0.22 -8.43 -1.92
N LEU A 79 0.28 -7.52 -2.89
CA LEU A 79 -0.69 -7.39 -3.96
C LEU A 79 0.01 -7.52 -5.33
N SER A 80 -0.56 -8.33 -6.20
CA SER A 80 -0.20 -8.41 -7.62
C SER A 80 -1.28 -7.75 -8.45
N HIS A 81 -0.88 -6.85 -9.34
CA HIS A 81 -1.75 -6.25 -10.35
C HIS A 81 -1.28 -6.67 -11.74
N LYS A 82 -2.12 -7.41 -12.47
CA LYS A 82 -1.85 -7.75 -13.88
C LYS A 82 -2.19 -6.54 -14.75
N TYR A 83 -1.32 -6.19 -15.71
CA TYR A 83 -1.59 -5.16 -16.72
C TYR A 83 -2.95 -5.39 -17.39
N GLN A 84 -3.80 -4.35 -17.41
CA GLN A 84 -5.00 -4.38 -18.26
C GLN A 84 -4.67 -3.70 -19.59
N ARG A 85 -4.20 -4.49 -20.56
CA ARG A 85 -4.00 -4.03 -21.95
C ARG A 85 -5.29 -3.39 -22.46
N GLY A 86 -5.24 -2.09 -22.78
CA GLY A 86 -6.36 -1.29 -23.29
C GLY A 86 -6.75 -0.09 -22.41
N LEU A 87 -6.45 -0.11 -21.11
CA LEU A 87 -6.60 1.04 -20.22
C LEU A 87 -5.25 1.76 -20.01
N ASP A 88 -4.18 1.00 -19.77
CA ASP A 88 -2.87 1.56 -19.42
C ASP A 88 -2.15 2.24 -20.60
N ASP A 89 -2.34 1.75 -21.84
CA ASP A 89 -1.65 2.27 -23.05
C ASP A 89 -2.18 3.63 -23.54
N HIS A 90 -3.33 4.09 -23.02
CA HIS A 90 -3.98 5.34 -23.43
C HIS A 90 -4.11 6.36 -22.29
N VAL A 91 -3.47 6.15 -21.13
CA VAL A 91 -3.41 7.16 -20.07
C VAL A 91 -2.37 8.21 -20.46
N ASN A 92 -2.80 9.16 -21.29
CA ASN A 92 -2.14 10.45 -21.37
C ASN A 92 -2.06 11.06 -19.96
N VAL A 93 -0.86 11.52 -19.62
CA VAL A 93 -0.35 11.91 -18.30
C VAL A 93 -1.01 13.19 -17.74
N SER A 94 -2.30 13.40 -17.94
CA SER A 94 -2.95 14.69 -17.64
C SER A 94 -4.31 14.62 -16.94
N ASN A 95 -4.81 13.45 -16.53
CA ASN A 95 -5.96 13.35 -15.62
C ASN A 95 -5.82 12.10 -14.74
N VAL A 96 -5.26 12.25 -13.52
CA VAL A 96 -4.98 11.16 -12.56
C VAL A 96 -6.26 10.75 -11.80
N THR A 97 -7.36 10.57 -12.53
CA THR A 97 -8.68 10.14 -12.03
C THR A 97 -9.15 8.84 -12.71
N ALA A 98 -8.23 8.11 -13.34
CA ALA A 98 -8.50 6.79 -13.92
C ALA A 98 -8.44 5.70 -12.83
N SER A 99 -9.52 5.63 -12.06
CA SER A 99 -10.23 4.36 -11.89
C SER A 99 -9.49 3.23 -11.16
N PHE A 100 -9.31 3.41 -9.84
CA PHE A 100 -9.14 2.34 -8.85
C PHE A 100 -10.35 1.37 -8.76
N ASN A 101 -11.13 1.20 -9.83
CA ASN A 101 -12.20 0.20 -9.93
C ASN A 101 -11.68 -1.21 -10.27
N GLN A 102 -10.35 -1.35 -10.41
CA GLN A 102 -9.68 -2.62 -10.70
C GLN A 102 -9.37 -3.46 -9.44
N PHE A 103 -9.78 -3.01 -8.25
CA PHE A 103 -9.76 -3.82 -7.01
C PHE A 103 -11.01 -4.71 -6.87
N SER A 104 -11.65 -5.02 -8.00
CA SER A 104 -12.48 -6.23 -8.08
C SER A 104 -11.60 -7.43 -7.69
N GLU A 105 -12.14 -8.38 -6.91
CA GLU A 105 -11.47 -9.64 -6.62
C GLU A 105 -10.80 -10.19 -7.89
N PRO A 106 -9.60 -10.78 -7.81
CA PRO A 106 -8.89 -11.25 -8.99
C PRO A 106 -9.84 -12.10 -9.84
N VAL A 107 -10.12 -11.64 -11.07
CA VAL A 107 -10.88 -12.43 -12.06
C VAL A 107 -10.21 -13.79 -12.27
N ASP A 108 -8.92 -13.86 -11.96
CA ASP A 108 -8.10 -15.04 -11.99
C ASP A 108 -7.47 -15.28 -10.60
N LYS A 109 -8.04 -16.22 -9.85
CA LYS A 109 -7.51 -16.69 -8.55
C LYS A 109 -6.11 -17.29 -8.66
N ASP A 110 -5.64 -17.56 -9.89
CA ASP A 110 -4.30 -18.10 -10.18
C ASP A 110 -3.28 -17.01 -10.55
N ALA A 111 -3.63 -15.73 -10.44
CA ALA A 111 -2.67 -14.62 -10.39
C ALA A 111 -1.88 -14.65 -9.07
N SER A 112 -1.09 -15.71 -8.87
CA SER A 112 -0.25 -15.88 -7.70
C SER A 112 0.86 -14.84 -7.67
N PHE A 113 1.10 -14.28 -6.48
CA PHE A 113 2.23 -13.39 -6.25
C PHE A 113 3.53 -14.20 -6.42
N PRO A 114 4.54 -13.71 -7.16
CA PRO A 114 5.75 -14.50 -7.42
C PRO A 114 6.42 -14.95 -6.12
N GLU A 115 6.60 -16.25 -5.93
CA GLU A 115 7.09 -16.82 -4.65
C GLU A 115 8.43 -16.22 -4.22
N LYS A 116 9.31 -15.94 -5.19
CA LYS A 116 10.61 -15.28 -4.96
C LYS A 116 10.47 -13.90 -4.31
N LEU A 117 9.40 -13.17 -4.62
CA LEU A 117 9.15 -11.83 -4.08
C LEU A 117 8.50 -11.85 -2.70
N VAL A 118 7.90 -12.98 -2.28
CA VAL A 118 7.29 -13.10 -0.94
C VAL A 118 8.33 -12.91 0.16
N GLY A 119 9.54 -13.44 -0.03
CA GLY A 119 10.65 -13.24 0.91
C GLY A 119 11.06 -11.77 1.03
N ILE A 120 11.05 -11.04 -0.09
CA ILE A 120 11.33 -9.60 -0.13
C ILE A 120 10.23 -8.84 0.61
N GLY A 121 8.96 -9.16 0.34
CA GLY A 121 7.82 -8.57 1.05
C GLY A 121 7.89 -8.71 2.56
N ARG A 122 8.26 -9.90 3.07
CA ARG A 122 8.44 -10.12 4.51
C ARG A 122 9.62 -9.33 5.08
N ALA A 123 10.70 -9.18 4.32
CA ALA A 123 11.85 -8.37 4.74
C ALA A 123 11.49 -6.88 4.84
N LEU A 124 10.74 -6.36 3.87
CA LEU A 124 10.25 -4.98 3.86
C LEU A 124 9.30 -4.69 5.04
N VAL A 125 8.41 -5.63 5.40
CA VAL A 125 7.56 -5.48 6.61
C VAL A 125 8.42 -5.36 7.87
N ARG A 126 9.45 -6.21 8.02
CA ARG A 126 10.38 -6.13 9.17
C ARG A 126 11.19 -4.84 9.21
N GLU A 127 11.52 -4.28 8.04
CA GLU A 127 12.20 -3.00 7.96
C GLU A 127 11.27 -1.85 8.37
N ALA A 128 10.03 -1.85 7.88
CA ALA A 128 9.01 -0.90 8.30
C ALA A 128 8.74 -0.97 9.80
N GLU A 129 8.62 -2.17 10.39
CA GLU A 129 8.49 -2.38 11.84
C GLU A 129 9.64 -1.71 12.60
N LYS A 130 10.90 -1.99 12.22
CA LYS A 130 12.08 -1.41 12.87
C LYS A 130 12.12 0.11 12.77
N LEU A 131 11.69 0.68 11.66
CA LEU A 131 11.71 2.13 11.46
C LEU A 131 10.61 2.80 12.28
N LEU A 132 9.39 2.28 12.21
CA LEU A 132 8.21 2.92 12.76
C LEU A 132 8.05 2.68 14.25
N LEU A 133 8.43 1.52 14.78
CA LEU A 133 8.35 1.24 16.22
C LEU A 133 9.38 2.02 17.07
N ASN A 134 10.31 2.72 16.41
CA ASN A 134 11.28 3.61 17.06
C ASN A 134 10.90 5.11 16.93
N LEU A 135 9.72 5.43 16.39
CA LEU A 135 9.17 6.79 16.34
C LEU A 135 8.55 7.20 17.68
#